data_AF-A0AA38HNU5-F1
#
_entry.id   AF-A0AA38HNU5-F1
#
_cell.length_a   1.000
_cell.length_b   1.000
_cell.length_c   1.000
_cell.angle_alpha   90.00
_cell.angle_beta   90.00
_cell.angle_gamma   90.00
#
_symmetry.space_group_name_H-M   'P 1'
#
loop_
_entity.id
_entity.type
_entity.pdbx_description
1 polymer ?
#
loop_
_entity_poly.entity_id
_entity_poly.type
_entity_poly.pdbx_seq_one_letter_code
_entity_poly.pdbx_strand_id
1 'polypeptide(L)'
;MANSGPNTNKSQFFICTAKTEWLDGKHVVFGKVVEGKLNNHHMGQEEVSYWFCLQGMEVVKKMEEVGSKTGRPMKRVTIVDCGENS
;
A
#
# COMPACT_ATOMS: atom_id res chain seq x y z
N MET A 1 -4.48 -3.92 11.13
CA MET A 1 -3.79 -2.96 12.01
C MET A 1 -2.60 -3.65 12.66
N ALA A 2 -1.39 -3.07 12.56
CA ALA A 2 -0.25 -3.58 13.32
C ALA A 2 -0.43 -3.24 14.80
N ASN A 3 -0.02 -4.14 15.69
CA ASN A 3 -0.17 -4.00 17.13
C ASN A 3 0.92 -4.80 17.88
N SER A 4 0.97 -4.63 19.20
CA SER A 4 1.85 -5.37 20.12
C SER A 4 1.04 -6.25 21.09
N GLY A 5 -0.13 -6.72 20.66
CA GLY A 5 -1.08 -7.47 21.47
C GLY A 5 -2.49 -6.85 21.49
N PRO A 6 -3.45 -7.51 22.17
CA PRO A 6 -4.84 -7.05 22.22
C PRO A 6 -4.96 -5.59 22.66
N ASN A 7 -5.82 -4.83 21.99
CA ASN A 7 -6.12 -3.43 22.33
C ASN A 7 -4.93 -2.46 22.27
N THR A 8 -3.92 -2.74 21.43
CA THR A 8 -2.75 -1.85 21.25
C THR A 8 -2.62 -1.26 19.83
N ASN A 9 -3.74 -1.11 19.13
CA ASN A 9 -3.77 -0.46 17.82
C ASN A 9 -3.34 1.01 17.93
N LYS A 10 -2.53 1.49 16.97
CA LYS A 10 -2.12 2.90 16.84
C LYS A 10 -2.25 3.34 15.37
N SER A 11 -1.24 3.98 14.81
CA SER A 11 -1.19 4.42 13.41
C SER A 11 -0.52 3.43 12.45
N GLN A 12 0.20 2.43 12.97
CA GLN A 12 0.87 1.45 12.12
C GLN A 12 -0.15 0.49 11.50
N PHE A 13 -0.09 0.37 10.17
CA PHE A 13 -0.89 -0.56 9.40
C PHE A 13 0.00 -1.39 8.48
N PHE A 14 -0.59 -2.44 7.90
CA PHE A 14 0.04 -3.29 6.91
C PHE A 14 -1.00 -3.70 5.87
N ILE A 15 -0.52 -4.06 4.69
CA ILE A 15 -1.32 -4.59 3.59
C ILE A 15 -0.87 -6.03 3.36
N CYS A 16 -1.81 -6.98 3.38
CA CYS A 16 -1.49 -8.38 3.09
C CYS A 16 -1.36 -8.60 1.58
N THR A 17 -0.25 -9.21 1.16
CA THR A 17 0.01 -9.57 -0.25
C THR A 17 -0.35 -11.02 -0.59
N ALA A 18 -0.78 -11.78 0.44
CA ALA A 18 -1.28 -13.15 0.40
C ALA A 18 -2.36 -13.33 1.48
N LYS A 19 -3.08 -14.46 1.46
CA LYS A 19 -4.06 -14.80 2.52
C LYS A 19 -3.33 -15.11 3.82
N THR A 20 -3.78 -14.51 4.93
CA THR A 20 -3.13 -14.61 6.24
C THR A 20 -4.11 -14.97 7.36
N GLU A 21 -4.75 -16.13 7.26
CA GLU A 21 -5.80 -16.58 8.21
C GLU A 21 -5.30 -16.66 9.67
N TRP A 22 -4.01 -16.91 9.88
CA TRP A 22 -3.40 -16.97 11.22
C TRP A 22 -3.40 -15.63 11.98
N LEU A 23 -3.73 -14.53 11.30
CA LEU A 23 -3.88 -13.19 11.87
C LEU A 23 -5.32 -12.88 12.33
N ASP A 24 -6.28 -13.75 12.00
CA ASP A 24 -7.69 -13.56 12.39
C ASP A 24 -7.83 -13.55 13.91
N GLY A 25 -8.64 -12.62 14.42
CA GLY A 25 -8.80 -12.37 15.86
C GLY A 25 -7.60 -11.68 16.54
N LYS A 26 -6.44 -11.55 15.88
CA LYS A 26 -5.25 -10.85 16.41
C LYS A 26 -5.08 -9.45 15.85
N HIS A 27 -5.51 -9.22 14.60
CA HIS A 27 -5.41 -7.94 13.92
C HIS A 27 -6.76 -7.53 13.34
N VAL A 28 -7.10 -6.24 13.50
CA VAL A 28 -8.32 -5.68 12.90
C VAL A 28 -8.08 -5.36 11.42
N VAL A 29 -8.93 -5.91 10.55
CA VAL A 29 -9.05 -5.49 9.14
C VAL A 29 -10.03 -4.33 9.07
N PHE A 30 -9.63 -3.21 8.48
CA PHE A 30 -10.41 -1.96 8.47
C PHE A 30 -10.56 -1.35 7.06
N GLY A 31 -10.06 -2.04 6.03
CA GLY A 31 -10.12 -1.57 4.65
C GLY A 31 -9.51 -2.60 3.70
N LYS A 32 -9.62 -2.31 2.40
CA LYS A 32 -9.00 -3.08 1.32
C LYS A 32 -8.38 -2.13 0.30
N VAL A 33 -7.31 -2.57 -0.35
CA VAL A 33 -6.73 -1.82 -1.47
C VAL A 33 -7.70 -1.90 -2.64
N VAL A 34 -8.03 -0.73 -3.18
CA VAL A 34 -8.82 -0.56 -4.41
C VAL A 34 -7.96 0.15 -5.45
N GLU A 35 -8.49 0.33 -6.66
CA GLU A 35 -7.82 1.07 -7.72
C GLU A 35 -7.51 2.52 -7.29
N GLY A 36 -6.31 3.01 -7.63
CA GLY A 36 -5.90 4.39 -7.40
C GLY A 36 -5.67 5.11 -8.73
N LYS A 37 -6.20 6.33 -8.87
CA LYS A 37 -5.84 7.18 -10.00
C LYS A 37 -4.42 7.71 -9.78
N LEU A 38 -3.48 7.32 -10.64
CA LEU A 38 -2.20 8.04 -10.73
C LEU A 38 -2.49 9.39 -11.40
N ASN A 39 -2.60 10.44 -10.60
CA ASN A 39 -2.60 11.80 -11.13
C ASN A 39 -1.17 12.09 -11.58
N ASN A 40 -0.86 11.82 -12.84
CA ASN A 40 0.41 12.24 -13.43
C ASN A 40 0.43 13.78 -13.42
N HIS A 41 1.29 14.39 -12.59
CA HIS A 41 1.58 15.81 -12.71
C HIS A 41 2.31 16.04 -14.05
N HIS A 42 1.67 16.73 -14.98
CA HIS A 42 2.28 17.17 -16.22
C HIS A 42 3.45 18.13 -15.95
N MET A 43 4.63 17.79 -16.45
CA MET A 43 5.67 18.73 -16.82
C MET A 43 5.84 18.61 -18.34
N GLY A 44 5.29 19.57 -19.10
CA GLY A 44 5.45 19.65 -20.56
C GLY A 44 4.28 19.09 -21.36
N GLN A 45 3.92 19.83 -22.40
CA GLN A 45 2.80 19.56 -23.32
C GLN A 45 3.10 18.40 -24.27
N GLU A 46 2.94 17.15 -23.84
CA GLU A 46 2.58 16.03 -24.74
C GLU A 46 1.71 15.05 -23.96
N GLU A 47 0.41 15.06 -24.24
CA GLU A 47 -0.59 14.12 -23.71
C GLU A 47 -0.32 12.73 -24.29
N VAL A 48 0.47 11.92 -23.58
CA VAL A 48 0.56 10.48 -23.86
C VAL A 48 -0.31 9.77 -22.82
N SER A 49 -1.58 9.55 -23.18
CA SER A 49 -2.58 8.87 -22.35
C SER A 49 -2.28 7.37 -22.23
N TYR A 50 -1.20 7.00 -21.53
CA TYR A 50 -1.10 5.65 -20.97
C TYR A 50 -1.84 5.63 -19.64
N TRP A 51 -3.17 5.56 -19.73
CA TRP A 51 -4.03 5.22 -18.61
C TRP A 51 -3.88 3.72 -18.32
N PHE A 52 -2.71 3.29 -17.86
CA PHE A 52 -2.67 2.05 -17.10
C PHE A 52 -3.35 2.38 -15.78
N CYS A 53 -4.64 2.03 -15.67
CA CYS A 53 -5.26 1.99 -14.37
C CYS A 53 -4.62 0.81 -13.62
N LEU A 54 -3.53 1.13 -12.93
CA LEU A 54 -2.86 0.16 -12.08
C LEU A 54 -3.88 -0.18 -11.00
N GLN A 55 -4.36 -1.43 -10.99
CA GLN A 55 -5.10 -1.94 -9.86
C GLN A 55 -4.21 -1.68 -8.62
N GLY A 56 -4.71 -1.07 -7.54
CA GLY A 56 -3.84 -0.55 -6.47
C GLY A 56 -2.88 -1.59 -5.88
N MET A 57 -3.21 -2.88 -6.03
CA MET A 57 -2.34 -4.01 -5.71
C MET A 57 -1.06 -4.09 -6.54
N GLU A 58 -0.99 -3.60 -7.78
CA GLU A 58 0.24 -3.59 -8.58
C GLU A 58 1.33 -2.72 -7.93
N VAL A 59 0.93 -1.57 -7.38
CA VAL A 59 1.85 -0.70 -6.62
C VAL A 59 2.32 -1.43 -5.36
N VAL A 60 1.41 -2.08 -4.63
CA VAL A 60 1.75 -2.88 -3.44
C VAL A 60 2.72 -4.02 -3.80
N LYS A 61 2.55 -4.67 -4.95
CA LYS A 61 3.46 -5.72 -5.43
C LYS A 61 4.85 -5.19 -5.76
N LYS A 62 4.96 -4.02 -6.40
CA LYS A 62 6.26 -3.34 -6.60
C LYS A 62 6.94 -2.97 -5.27
N MET A 63 6.17 -2.60 -4.25
CA MET A 63 6.69 -2.37 -2.89
C MET A 63 7.18 -3.68 -2.24
N GLU A 64 6.48 -4.80 -2.46
CA GLU A 64 6.86 -6.13 -1.98
C GLU A 64 8.17 -6.62 -2.63
N GLU A 65 8.38 -6.38 -3.93
CA GLU A 65 9.60 -6.77 -4.68
C GLU A 65 10.88 -6.15 -4.13
N VAL A 66 10.79 -4.97 -3.48
CA VAL A 66 11.93 -4.33 -2.81
C VAL A 66 12.04 -4.69 -1.32
N GLY A 67 11.20 -5.60 -0.84
CA GLY A 67 11.25 -6.17 0.50
C GLY A 67 12.34 -7.25 0.65
N SER A 68 12.53 -7.74 1.86
CA SER A 68 13.42 -8.87 2.13
C SER A 68 12.81 -9.80 3.17
N LYS A 69 13.35 -11.02 3.28
CA LYS A 69 12.89 -12.03 4.25
C LYS A 69 13.01 -11.59 5.71
N THR A 70 13.86 -10.62 6.01
CA THR A 70 14.03 -10.07 7.37
C THR A 70 13.06 -8.93 7.68
N GLY A 71 12.25 -8.51 6.71
CA GLY A 71 11.40 -7.32 6.81
C GLY A 71 12.15 -6.00 6.56
N ARG A 72 13.48 -6.01 6.41
CA ARG A 72 14.25 -4.81 6.05
C ARG A 72 14.11 -4.53 4.55
N PRO A 73 13.63 -3.37 4.13
CA PRO A 73 13.53 -3.05 2.71
C PRO A 73 14.92 -2.83 2.09
N MET A 74 15.10 -3.30 0.86
CA MET A 74 16.32 -3.10 0.05
C MET A 74 16.36 -1.71 -0.60
N LYS A 75 15.20 -1.11 -0.85
CA LYS A 75 15.06 0.28 -1.33
C LYS A 75 14.08 1.02 -0.44
N ARG A 76 14.29 2.32 -0.24
CA ARG A 76 13.37 3.16 0.52
C ARG A 76 12.05 3.30 -0.25
N VAL A 77 10.94 2.95 0.40
CA VAL A 77 9.57 3.22 -0.05
C VAL A 77 9.00 4.29 0.87
N THR A 78 8.41 5.34 0.33
CA THR A 78 7.92 6.48 1.11
C THR A 78 6.58 6.94 0.55
N ILE A 79 5.62 7.18 1.46
CA ILE A 79 4.38 7.88 1.12
C ILE A 79 4.76 9.35 1.00
N VAL A 80 4.80 9.84 -0.24
CA VAL A 80 5.20 11.24 -0.54
C VAL A 80 4.05 12.22 -0.40
N ASP A 81 2.81 11.74 -0.59
CA ASP A 81 1.58 12.49 -0.43
C ASP A 81 0.41 11.52 -0.11
N CYS A 82 -0.58 11.98 0.64
CA CYS A 82 -1.80 11.23 0.95
C CYS A 82 -2.97 12.14 1.33
N GLY A 83 -4.19 11.65 1.13
CA GLY A 83 -5.41 12.37 1.45
C GLY A 83 -6.65 11.51 1.30
N GLU A 84 -7.81 12.11 1.54
CA GLU A 84 -9.12 11.51 1.27
C GLU A 84 -9.67 12.03 -0.05
N ASN A 85 -10.27 11.14 -0.85
CA ASN A 85 -11.03 11.55 -2.02
C ASN A 85 -12.38 12.09 -1.53
N SER A 86 -12.60 13.40 -1.71
CA SER A 86 -13.89 14.08 -1.45
C SER A 86 -14.82 14.01 -2.66
#